data_AF-A0A095TTC2-F1
#
_entry.id   AF-A0A095TTC2-F1
#
_cell.length_a   1.000
_cell.length_b   1.000
_cell.length_c   1.000
_cell.angle_alpha   90.00
_cell.angle_beta   90.00
_cell.angle_gamma   90.00
#
_symmetry.space_group_name_H-M   'P 1'
#
loop_
_entity.id
_entity.type
_entity.pdbx_description
1 polymer ?
#
loop_
_entity_poly.entity_id
_entity_poly.type
_entity_poly.pdbx_seq_one_letter_code
_entity_poly.pdbx_strand_id
1 'polypeptide(L)'
;MDANRLPVKSLMIALLISAGGYSHGTTCQEGDRNSVTLQSADQNLVSLLDQPAVDQQAPVLLQYNTTTEGINKPILGNYARLRLAALALQDGDTAFARQQLTQIEQNSPAAVDAALLLAESYRKDGDGERARAWFLRIAARFPGNPRAVSGLVLAGDDWRKQGATAQALPVYNLALTKATENMKALNELENNPDRLYRALTNSVAGNSTTVMDQLVLALVRDSDSNVLDSTRQLIGAKNQLRCLQAAEKTLDAAIEHASARDLSNGAFRRAAEIEKKATEQEIADLERVLANAPKMAELQQRLDDARERLSRLDSRLASLGSTALPPELQQRKQQMEADKMALDKSIQAARDQVRSALQAELPVLKRYYRNLAGEAQLGIAQLLQNSEGRTQSSLVGYK
;
A
#
# COMPACT_ATOMS: atom_id res chain seq x y z
N MET A 1 -24.19 -6.90 -20.20
CA MET A 1 -23.52 -6.60 -18.92
C MET A 1 -24.55 -6.67 -17.82
N ASP A 2 -24.26 -7.33 -16.71
CA ASP A 2 -25.20 -7.43 -15.60
C ASP A 2 -25.19 -6.11 -14.82
N ALA A 3 -26.13 -5.21 -15.15
CA ALA A 3 -26.30 -3.88 -14.54
C ALA A 3 -26.62 -3.92 -13.04
N ASN A 4 -26.87 -5.12 -12.49
CA ASN A 4 -27.36 -5.31 -11.13
C ASN A 4 -26.29 -5.21 -10.04
N ARG A 5 -24.99 -5.28 -10.36
CA ARG A 5 -23.92 -5.17 -9.35
C ARG A 5 -22.78 -4.26 -9.83
N LEU A 6 -22.88 -2.97 -9.51
CA LEU A 6 -21.67 -2.16 -9.38
C LEU A 6 -20.89 -2.69 -8.16
N PRO A 7 -19.56 -2.83 -8.21
CA PRO A 7 -18.79 -3.29 -7.05
C PRO A 7 -18.63 -2.13 -6.07
N VAL A 8 -19.64 -1.87 -5.23
CA VAL A 8 -19.72 -0.66 -4.40
C VAL A 8 -18.88 -0.70 -3.14
N LYS A 9 -18.53 -1.90 -2.67
CA LYS A 9 -17.47 -2.10 -1.68
C LYS A 9 -16.14 -1.42 -2.08
N SER A 10 -15.92 -1.12 -3.37
CA SER A 10 -14.78 -0.34 -3.89
C SER A 10 -14.73 1.14 -3.45
N LEU A 11 -15.87 1.75 -3.09
CA LEU A 11 -15.96 3.20 -2.88
C LEU A 11 -15.38 3.66 -1.54
N MET A 12 -15.51 2.86 -0.49
CA MET A 12 -14.99 3.20 0.85
C MET A 12 -13.46 3.36 0.84
N ILE A 13 -12.76 2.61 -0.01
CA ILE A 13 -11.30 2.57 -0.09
C ILE A 13 -10.71 3.85 -0.70
N ALA A 14 -11.31 4.37 -1.77
CA ALA A 14 -10.83 5.58 -2.43
C ALA A 14 -10.96 6.83 -1.53
N LEU A 15 -11.84 6.76 -0.53
CA LEU A 15 -12.13 7.83 0.43
C LEU A 15 -11.19 7.83 1.65
N LEU A 16 -10.47 6.72 1.89
CA LEU A 16 -9.69 6.48 3.11
C LEU A 16 -8.17 6.68 2.97
N ILE A 17 -7.65 6.99 1.78
CA ILE A 17 -6.19 7.06 1.52
C ILE A 17 -5.62 8.49 1.68
N SER A 18 -6.45 9.53 1.80
CA SER A 18 -5.99 10.93 1.71
C SER A 18 -5.70 11.68 3.02
N ALA A 19 -5.77 11.04 4.20
CA ALA A 19 -5.56 11.73 5.47
C ALA A 19 -4.41 11.12 6.30
N GLY A 20 -3.18 11.48 5.96
CA GLY A 20 -1.97 11.12 6.72
C GLY A 20 -1.16 12.35 7.11
N GLY A 21 -1.77 13.30 7.83
CA GLY A 21 -1.05 14.39 8.49
C GLY A 21 -0.52 13.90 9.83
N TYR A 22 0.79 13.70 9.96
CA TYR A 22 1.42 13.26 11.20
C TYR A 22 2.15 14.43 11.89
N SER A 23 1.76 14.70 13.14
CA SER A 23 2.44 15.63 14.05
C SER A 23 3.78 15.06 14.51
N HIS A 24 4.80 15.92 14.58
CA HIS A 24 6.13 15.57 15.12
C HIS A 24 6.07 15.50 16.66
N GLY A 25 5.89 14.29 17.19
CA GLY A 25 6.17 13.98 18.60
C GLY A 25 7.62 13.50 18.78
N THR A 26 8.17 13.67 19.98
CA THR A 26 9.53 13.23 20.37
C THR A 26 9.68 11.72 20.54
N THR A 27 8.62 10.95 20.35
CA THR A 27 8.60 9.49 20.37
C THR A 27 8.29 8.97 18.97
N CYS A 28 9.06 7.99 18.47
CA CYS A 28 8.83 7.36 17.16
C CYS A 28 7.57 6.45 17.15
N GLN A 29 6.57 6.73 17.98
CA GLN A 29 5.33 5.95 18.03
C GLN A 29 4.37 6.36 16.91
N GLU A 30 3.47 5.45 16.53
CA GLU A 30 2.41 5.69 15.55
C GLU A 30 1.66 6.98 15.92
N GLY A 31 1.75 8.01 15.08
CA GLY A 31 0.90 9.20 15.22
C GLY A 31 -0.56 8.84 14.99
N ASP A 32 -1.45 9.60 15.64
CA ASP A 32 -2.88 9.31 15.78
C ASP A 32 -3.56 8.78 14.51
N ARG A 33 -4.27 7.66 14.70
CA ARG A 33 -5.19 7.08 13.71
C ARG A 33 -6.38 8.02 13.54
N ASN A 34 -6.25 9.02 12.68
CA ASN A 34 -7.41 9.81 12.28
C ASN A 34 -8.39 8.92 11.51
N SER A 35 -9.47 8.50 12.17
CA SER A 35 -10.59 7.84 11.51
C SER A 35 -11.30 8.84 10.60
N VAL A 36 -11.23 8.65 9.28
CA VAL A 36 -11.99 9.46 8.34
C VAL A 36 -13.48 9.14 8.54
N THR A 37 -14.23 10.09 9.11
CA THR A 37 -15.69 9.96 9.24
C THR A 37 -16.35 10.50 7.98
N LEU A 38 -17.11 9.66 7.28
CA LEU A 38 -17.88 10.07 6.10
C LEU A 38 -19.10 10.91 6.51
N GLN A 39 -19.48 11.88 5.69
CA GLN A 39 -20.74 12.60 5.86
C GLN A 39 -21.94 11.67 5.65
N SER A 40 -23.08 11.96 6.29
CA SER A 40 -24.27 11.10 6.23
C SER A 40 -24.78 10.86 4.80
N ALA A 41 -24.71 11.87 3.93
CA ALA A 41 -25.09 11.75 2.52
C ALA A 41 -24.20 10.73 1.77
N ASP A 42 -22.90 10.73 2.05
CA ASP A 42 -21.94 9.79 1.47
C ASP A 42 -22.17 8.37 1.99
N GLN A 43 -22.43 8.21 3.29
CA GLN A 43 -22.74 6.92 3.90
C GLN A 43 -24.00 6.31 3.30
N ASN A 44 -25.07 7.12 3.16
CA ASN A 44 -26.32 6.69 2.56
C ASN A 44 -26.14 6.29 1.10
N LEU A 45 -25.36 7.05 0.33
CA LEU A 45 -25.09 6.69 -1.06
C LEU A 45 -24.30 5.39 -1.16
N VAL A 46 -23.25 5.20 -0.35
CA VAL A 46 -22.48 3.94 -0.32
C VAL A 46 -23.40 2.76 0.00
N SER A 47 -24.27 2.89 1.00
CA SER A 47 -25.23 1.84 1.35
C SER A 47 -26.20 1.54 0.20
N LEU A 48 -26.76 2.56 -0.44
CA LEU A 48 -27.67 2.42 -1.58
C LEU A 48 -26.98 1.73 -2.76
N LEU A 49 -25.76 2.16 -3.06
CA LEU A 49 -24.98 1.63 -4.17
C LEU A 49 -24.68 0.12 -3.95
N ASP A 50 -24.51 -0.36 -2.71
CA ASP A 50 -24.26 -1.78 -2.38
C ASP A 50 -25.48 -2.69 -2.59
N GLN A 51 -26.66 -2.10 -2.75
CA GLN A 51 -27.88 -2.83 -3.06
C GLN A 51 -28.01 -3.13 -4.56
N PRO A 52 -28.82 -4.13 -4.95
CA PRO A 52 -29.21 -4.35 -6.34
C PRO A 52 -29.79 -3.09 -6.97
N ALA A 53 -29.58 -2.91 -8.27
CA ALA A 53 -30.15 -1.78 -9.01
C ALA A 53 -31.68 -1.90 -9.06
N VAL A 54 -32.38 -0.85 -8.65
CA VAL A 54 -33.84 -0.71 -8.85
C VAL A 54 -34.18 0.72 -9.23
N ASP A 55 -35.18 0.92 -10.08
CA ASP A 55 -35.52 2.22 -10.68
C ASP A 55 -35.84 3.30 -9.64
N GLN A 56 -36.38 2.89 -8.49
CA GLN A 56 -36.70 3.74 -7.33
C GLN A 56 -35.46 4.46 -6.77
N GLN A 57 -34.24 4.01 -7.09
CA GLN A 57 -32.99 4.64 -6.67
C GLN A 57 -32.66 5.89 -7.51
N ALA A 58 -33.19 6.03 -8.74
CA ALA A 58 -32.80 7.09 -9.66
C ALA A 58 -32.97 8.53 -9.09
N PRO A 59 -34.07 8.88 -8.40
CA PRO A 59 -34.22 10.21 -7.80
C PRO A 59 -33.14 10.52 -6.75
N VAL A 60 -32.77 9.55 -5.91
CA VAL A 60 -31.76 9.71 -4.87
C VAL A 60 -30.37 9.92 -5.48
N LEU A 61 -30.05 9.16 -6.54
CA LEU A 61 -28.79 9.28 -7.26
C LEU A 61 -28.66 10.63 -8.00
N LEU A 62 -29.76 11.12 -8.57
CA LEU A 62 -29.83 12.45 -9.19
C LEU A 62 -29.67 13.56 -8.16
N GLN A 63 -30.36 13.44 -7.02
CA GLN A 63 -30.26 14.38 -5.92
C GLN A 63 -28.82 14.45 -5.42
N TYR A 64 -28.17 13.31 -5.16
CA TYR A 64 -26.77 13.30 -4.71
C TYR A 64 -25.84 14.07 -5.67
N ASN A 65 -25.96 13.83 -6.97
CA ASN A 65 -25.11 14.47 -7.97
C ASN A 65 -25.35 15.99 -8.11
N THR A 66 -26.54 16.47 -7.75
CA THR A 66 -26.94 17.88 -7.92
C THR A 66 -26.77 18.70 -6.66
N THR A 67 -27.04 18.12 -5.47
CA THR A 67 -27.14 18.89 -4.22
C THR A 67 -26.00 18.64 -3.24
N THR A 68 -25.33 17.48 -3.31
CA THR A 68 -24.26 17.16 -2.36
C THR A 68 -22.98 17.89 -2.77
N GLU A 69 -22.31 18.52 -1.81
CA GLU A 69 -20.95 19.07 -1.97
C GLU A 69 -20.03 18.40 -0.96
N GLY A 70 -18.78 18.12 -1.36
CA GLY A 70 -17.82 17.48 -0.46
C GLY A 70 -16.63 16.89 -1.20
N ILE A 71 -15.56 16.61 -0.45
CA ILE A 71 -14.31 16.06 -0.99
C ILE A 71 -14.51 14.70 -1.69
N ASN A 72 -15.59 14.00 -1.35
CA ASN A 72 -15.92 12.67 -1.82
C ASN A 72 -16.80 12.67 -3.09
N LYS A 73 -17.47 13.79 -3.38
CA LYS A 73 -18.39 13.96 -4.51
C LYS A 73 -17.77 13.56 -5.86
N PRO A 74 -16.51 13.91 -6.20
CA PRO A 74 -15.93 13.51 -7.48
C PRO A 74 -15.89 11.99 -7.69
N ILE A 75 -15.73 11.21 -6.63
CA ILE A 75 -15.68 9.74 -6.71
C ILE A 75 -17.10 9.18 -6.63
N LEU A 76 -17.81 9.47 -5.54
CA LEU A 76 -19.17 8.97 -5.27
C LEU A 76 -20.16 9.38 -6.36
N GLY A 77 -20.07 10.62 -6.86
CA GLY A 77 -20.90 11.11 -7.93
C GLY A 77 -20.70 10.36 -9.25
N ASN A 78 -19.47 9.98 -9.58
CA ASN A 78 -19.18 9.17 -10.77
C ASN A 78 -19.84 7.78 -10.69
N TYR A 79 -19.83 7.14 -9.52
CA TYR A 79 -20.53 5.88 -9.33
C TYR A 79 -22.05 6.03 -9.30
N ALA A 80 -22.57 7.15 -8.77
CA ALA A 80 -24.00 7.46 -8.88
C ALA A 80 -24.42 7.63 -10.36
N ARG A 81 -23.59 8.30 -11.18
CA ARG A 81 -23.79 8.43 -12.63
C ARG A 81 -23.72 7.09 -13.37
N LEU A 82 -22.79 6.21 -13.00
CA LEU A 82 -22.75 4.85 -13.52
C LEU A 82 -24.05 4.10 -13.25
N ARG A 83 -24.57 4.19 -12.01
CA ARG A 83 -25.81 3.50 -11.63
C ARG A 83 -27.01 4.08 -12.39
N LEU A 84 -27.11 5.40 -12.48
CA LEU A 84 -28.15 6.07 -13.27
C LEU A 84 -28.13 5.64 -14.74
N ALA A 85 -26.95 5.59 -15.35
CA ALA A 85 -26.80 5.17 -16.72
C ALA A 85 -27.17 3.70 -16.92
N ALA A 86 -26.80 2.83 -15.97
CA ALA A 86 -27.14 1.41 -16.02
C ALA A 86 -28.66 1.18 -15.96
N LEU A 87 -29.36 1.88 -15.06
CA LEU A 87 -30.83 1.87 -14.97
C LEU A 87 -31.46 2.35 -16.28
N ALA A 88 -31.02 3.50 -16.79
CA ALA A 88 -31.54 4.04 -18.06
C ALA A 88 -31.32 3.10 -19.26
N LEU A 89 -30.20 2.38 -19.32
CA LEU A 89 -29.97 1.37 -20.37
C LEU A 89 -30.87 0.13 -20.24
N GLN A 90 -31.31 -0.22 -19.03
CA GLN A 90 -32.32 -1.26 -18.81
C GLN A 90 -33.66 -0.80 -19.40
N ASP A 91 -34.03 0.45 -19.20
CA ASP A 91 -35.25 1.07 -19.72
C ASP A 91 -35.19 1.44 -21.21
N GLY A 92 -34.02 1.32 -21.83
CA GLY A 92 -33.79 1.64 -23.23
C GLY A 92 -33.54 3.13 -23.51
N ASP A 93 -33.45 3.98 -22.48
CA ASP A 93 -33.08 5.39 -22.60
C ASP A 93 -31.56 5.55 -22.77
N THR A 94 -31.09 5.28 -23.99
CA THR A 94 -29.67 5.40 -24.36
C THR A 94 -29.20 6.87 -24.37
N ALA A 95 -30.10 7.84 -24.53
CA ALA A 95 -29.76 9.26 -24.54
C ALA A 95 -29.39 9.74 -23.14
N PHE A 96 -30.26 9.51 -22.16
CA PHE A 96 -29.98 9.85 -20.77
C PHE A 96 -28.77 9.09 -20.23
N ALA A 97 -28.65 7.79 -20.55
CA ALA A 97 -27.47 7.03 -20.17
C ALA A 97 -26.17 7.70 -20.65
N ARG A 98 -26.08 8.08 -21.93
CA ARG A 98 -24.91 8.79 -22.47
C ARG A 98 -24.68 10.14 -21.81
N GLN A 99 -25.74 10.89 -21.48
CA GLN A 99 -25.62 12.16 -20.76
C GLN A 99 -24.97 11.97 -19.38
N GLN A 100 -25.31 10.90 -18.65
CA GLN A 100 -24.69 10.62 -17.36
C GLN A 100 -23.25 10.13 -17.51
N LEU A 101 -23.00 9.23 -18.46
CA LEU A 101 -21.69 8.60 -18.65
C LEU A 101 -20.62 9.56 -19.17
N THR A 102 -20.99 10.53 -20.02
CA THR A 102 -20.04 11.52 -20.55
C THR A 102 -19.54 12.52 -19.51
N GLN A 103 -20.24 12.64 -18.38
CA GLN A 103 -19.82 13.45 -17.23
C GLN A 103 -18.83 12.71 -16.33
N ILE A 104 -18.59 11.41 -16.56
CA ILE A 104 -17.63 10.64 -15.77
C ILE A 104 -16.22 10.97 -16.26
N GLU A 105 -15.40 11.40 -15.31
CA GLU A 105 -14.01 11.71 -15.60
C GLU A 105 -13.25 10.47 -16.09
N GLN A 106 -12.45 10.70 -17.13
CA GLN A 106 -11.71 9.66 -17.83
C GLN A 106 -10.56 9.06 -17.00
N ASN A 107 -10.12 9.76 -15.95
CA ASN A 107 -9.12 9.30 -14.96
C ASN A 107 -9.76 8.70 -13.69
N SER A 108 -11.09 8.57 -13.65
CA SER A 108 -11.79 8.06 -12.47
C SER A 108 -11.73 6.53 -12.38
N PRO A 109 -11.88 5.95 -11.17
CA PRO A 109 -12.08 4.51 -11.00
C PRO A 109 -13.27 3.94 -11.80
N ALA A 110 -14.24 4.79 -12.13
CA ALA A 110 -15.45 4.48 -12.88
C ALA A 110 -15.25 4.47 -14.41
N ALA A 111 -14.09 4.93 -14.92
CA ALA A 111 -13.89 5.18 -16.34
C ALA A 111 -14.05 3.94 -17.23
N VAL A 112 -13.60 2.76 -16.77
CA VAL A 112 -13.75 1.50 -17.53
C VAL A 112 -15.21 1.11 -17.65
N ASP A 113 -15.92 1.08 -16.53
CA ASP A 113 -17.36 0.77 -16.53
C ASP A 113 -18.14 1.78 -17.37
N ALA A 114 -17.77 3.06 -17.27
CA ALA A 114 -18.43 4.12 -18.02
C ALA A 114 -18.26 3.95 -19.54
N ALA A 115 -17.04 3.67 -19.99
CA ALA A 115 -16.77 3.46 -21.41
C ALA A 115 -17.43 2.20 -21.96
N LEU A 116 -17.52 1.13 -21.16
CA LEU A 116 -18.20 -0.10 -21.57
C LEU A 116 -19.72 0.11 -21.66
N LEU A 117 -20.33 0.86 -20.73
CA LEU A 117 -21.74 1.24 -20.82
C LEU A 117 -22.00 2.23 -21.97
N LEU A 118 -21.05 3.13 -22.28
CA LEU A 118 -21.12 3.98 -23.47
C LEU A 118 -21.13 3.11 -24.73
N ALA A 119 -20.22 2.14 -24.84
CA ALA A 119 -20.20 1.22 -25.97
C ALA A 119 -21.53 0.46 -26.11
N GLU A 120 -22.06 -0.08 -25.01
CA GLU A 120 -23.35 -0.79 -25.01
C GLU A 120 -24.53 0.12 -25.39
N SER A 121 -24.52 1.38 -24.96
CA SER A 121 -25.53 2.36 -25.37
C SER A 121 -25.57 2.57 -26.88
N TYR A 122 -24.40 2.65 -27.53
CA TYR A 122 -24.31 2.75 -28.99
C TYR A 122 -24.73 1.46 -29.69
N ARG A 123 -24.42 0.28 -29.11
CA ARG A 123 -24.89 -1.01 -29.66
C ARG A 123 -26.42 -1.13 -29.63
N LYS A 124 -27.06 -0.67 -28.56
CA LYS A 124 -28.53 -0.63 -28.44
C LYS A 124 -29.17 0.25 -29.52
N ASP A 125 -28.52 1.34 -29.90
CA ASP A 125 -28.95 2.20 -31.01
C ASP A 125 -28.58 1.65 -32.40
N GLY A 126 -27.92 0.50 -32.49
CA GLY A 126 -27.41 -0.07 -33.75
C GLY A 126 -26.12 0.58 -34.27
N ASP A 127 -25.53 1.52 -33.54
CA ASP A 127 -24.27 2.18 -33.90
C ASP A 127 -23.06 1.36 -33.47
N GLY A 128 -22.81 0.28 -34.21
CA GLY A 128 -21.69 -0.62 -33.95
C GLY A 128 -20.32 0.05 -34.13
N GLU A 129 -20.20 1.10 -34.94
CA GLU A 129 -18.92 1.79 -35.18
C GLU A 129 -18.47 2.55 -33.93
N ARG A 130 -19.34 3.41 -33.38
CA ARG A 130 -19.03 4.14 -32.14
C ARG A 130 -18.85 3.20 -30.97
N ALA A 131 -19.63 2.12 -30.89
CA ALA A 131 -19.45 1.10 -29.87
C ALA A 131 -18.04 0.49 -29.88
N ARG A 132 -17.58 0.03 -31.06
CA ARG A 132 -16.24 -0.53 -31.22
C ARG A 132 -15.13 0.48 -30.93
N ALA A 133 -15.31 1.74 -31.34
CA ALA A 133 -14.36 2.80 -31.02
C ALA A 133 -14.18 2.97 -29.50
N TRP A 134 -15.25 2.90 -28.72
CA TRP A 134 -15.18 2.94 -27.26
C TRP A 134 -14.47 1.72 -26.65
N PHE A 135 -14.75 0.52 -27.15
CA PHE A 135 -14.04 -0.70 -26.71
C PHE A 135 -12.53 -0.62 -26.96
N LEU A 136 -12.12 -0.19 -28.17
CA LEU A 136 -10.71 -0.03 -28.51
C LEU A 136 -10.04 1.04 -27.64
N ARG A 137 -10.70 2.19 -27.47
CA ARG A 137 -10.18 3.31 -26.67
C ARG A 137 -9.96 2.92 -25.21
N ILE A 138 -10.90 2.20 -24.60
CA ILE A 138 -10.79 1.85 -23.18
C ILE A 138 -9.70 0.80 -22.94
N ALA A 139 -9.57 -0.18 -23.84
CA ALA A 139 -8.52 -1.19 -23.77
C ALA A 139 -7.12 -0.59 -23.98
N ALA A 140 -6.99 0.42 -24.85
CA ALA A 140 -5.73 1.12 -25.06
C ALA A 140 -5.30 1.91 -23.81
N ARG A 141 -6.27 2.49 -23.09
CA ARG A 141 -5.99 3.28 -21.87
C ARG A 141 -5.74 2.42 -20.64
N PHE A 142 -6.49 1.33 -20.49
CA PHE A 142 -6.40 0.43 -19.33
C PHE A 142 -6.02 -0.99 -19.80
N PRO A 143 -4.80 -1.16 -20.37
CA PRO A 143 -4.39 -2.43 -20.97
C PRO A 143 -4.26 -3.56 -19.95
N GLY A 144 -4.11 -3.23 -18.66
CA GLY A 144 -4.08 -4.19 -17.56
C GLY A 144 -5.41 -4.42 -16.86
N ASN A 145 -6.53 -3.85 -17.35
CA ASN A 145 -7.86 -4.10 -16.81
C ASN A 145 -8.57 -5.22 -17.59
N PRO A 146 -8.97 -6.34 -16.96
CA PRO A 146 -9.54 -7.49 -17.68
C PRO A 146 -10.85 -7.15 -18.39
N ARG A 147 -11.68 -6.25 -17.83
CA ARG A 147 -12.94 -5.83 -18.46
C ARG A 147 -12.68 -4.91 -19.65
N ALA A 148 -11.69 -4.03 -19.57
CA ALA A 148 -11.29 -3.21 -20.71
C ALA A 148 -10.78 -4.10 -21.87
N VAL A 149 -9.92 -5.09 -21.56
CA VAL A 149 -9.42 -6.04 -22.57
C VAL A 149 -10.55 -6.93 -23.12
N SER A 150 -11.56 -7.32 -22.31
CA SER A 150 -12.76 -8.00 -22.84
C SER A 150 -13.54 -7.18 -23.86
N GLY A 151 -13.46 -5.84 -23.78
CA GLY A 151 -14.02 -4.96 -24.80
C GLY A 151 -13.45 -5.24 -26.19
N LEU A 152 -12.17 -5.64 -26.29
CA LEU A 152 -11.57 -6.03 -27.57
C LEU A 152 -12.22 -7.29 -28.14
N VAL A 153 -12.50 -8.30 -27.32
CA VAL A 153 -13.21 -9.51 -27.77
C VAL A 153 -14.61 -9.14 -28.28
N LEU A 154 -15.34 -8.29 -27.55
CA LEU A 154 -16.65 -7.79 -27.98
C LEU A 154 -16.57 -7.02 -29.31
N ALA A 155 -15.55 -6.19 -29.50
CA ALA A 155 -15.34 -5.48 -30.76
C ALA A 155 -14.99 -6.43 -31.93
N GLY A 156 -14.19 -7.47 -31.66
CA GLY A 156 -13.89 -8.53 -32.63
C GLY A 156 -15.14 -9.32 -33.02
N ASP A 157 -15.98 -9.66 -32.04
CA ASP A 157 -17.27 -10.32 -32.27
C ASP A 157 -18.21 -9.46 -33.11
N ASP A 158 -18.26 -8.15 -32.86
CA ASP A 158 -19.09 -7.22 -33.63
C ASP A 158 -18.63 -7.16 -35.10
N TRP A 159 -17.32 -7.15 -35.38
CA TRP A 159 -16.81 -7.25 -36.75
C TRP A 159 -17.07 -8.62 -37.38
N ARG A 160 -16.87 -9.70 -36.62
CA ARG A 160 -17.10 -11.08 -37.09
C ARG A 160 -18.55 -11.29 -37.50
N LYS A 161 -19.52 -10.81 -36.71
CA LYS A 161 -20.95 -10.88 -37.03
C LYS A 161 -21.32 -10.13 -38.31
N GLN A 162 -20.54 -9.11 -38.68
CA GLN A 162 -20.69 -8.38 -39.94
C GLN A 162 -19.97 -9.06 -41.12
N GLY A 163 -19.32 -10.20 -40.90
CA GLY A 163 -18.50 -10.89 -41.91
C GLY A 163 -17.20 -10.15 -42.25
N ALA A 164 -16.82 -9.16 -41.46
CA ALA A 164 -15.67 -8.29 -41.67
C ALA A 164 -14.39 -8.93 -41.12
N THR A 165 -13.97 -10.05 -41.72
CA THR A 165 -12.84 -10.87 -41.23
C THR A 165 -11.53 -10.09 -41.11
N ALA A 166 -11.23 -9.23 -42.09
CA ALA A 166 -10.01 -8.43 -42.12
C ALA A 166 -9.91 -7.46 -40.93
N GLN A 167 -11.05 -6.99 -40.42
CA GLN A 167 -11.15 -6.10 -39.27
C GLN A 167 -11.23 -6.88 -37.94
N ALA A 168 -11.90 -8.03 -37.93
CA ALA A 168 -12.07 -8.83 -36.72
C ALA A 168 -10.76 -9.48 -36.24
N LEU A 169 -9.97 -10.05 -37.17
CA LEU A 169 -8.74 -10.76 -36.85
C LEU A 169 -7.70 -9.93 -36.06
N PRO A 170 -7.32 -8.71 -36.47
CA PRO A 170 -6.36 -7.92 -35.72
C PRO A 170 -6.86 -7.54 -34.31
N VAL A 171 -8.18 -7.39 -34.14
CA VAL A 171 -8.77 -7.06 -32.83
C VAL A 171 -8.71 -8.25 -31.88
N TYR A 172 -9.02 -9.47 -32.33
CA TYR A 172 -8.84 -10.67 -31.51
C TYR A 172 -7.36 -10.92 -31.17
N ASN A 173 -6.46 -10.72 -32.14
CA ASN A 173 -5.02 -10.83 -31.87
C ASN A 173 -4.57 -9.82 -30.81
N LEU A 174 -5.06 -8.57 -30.86
CA LEU A 174 -4.77 -7.58 -29.83
C LEU A 174 -5.29 -8.02 -28.46
N ALA A 175 -6.50 -8.57 -28.38
CA ALA A 175 -7.05 -9.12 -27.14
C ALA A 175 -6.17 -10.25 -26.57
N LEU A 176 -5.76 -11.19 -27.43
CA LEU A 176 -4.89 -12.32 -27.07
C LEU A 176 -3.51 -11.84 -26.58
N THR A 177 -2.90 -10.90 -27.30
CA THR A 177 -1.61 -10.30 -26.91
C THR A 177 -1.73 -9.65 -25.53
N LYS A 178 -2.75 -8.82 -25.31
CA LYS A 178 -2.94 -8.14 -24.01
C LYS A 178 -3.22 -9.13 -22.89
N ALA A 179 -4.04 -10.15 -23.13
CA ALA A 179 -4.26 -11.20 -22.13
C ALA A 179 -2.97 -11.94 -21.76
N THR A 180 -2.14 -12.27 -22.75
CA THR A 180 -0.87 -12.97 -22.57
C THR A 180 0.17 -12.11 -21.84
N GLU A 181 0.30 -10.83 -22.21
CA GLU A 181 1.17 -9.86 -21.52
C GLU A 181 0.82 -9.74 -20.04
N ASN A 182 -0.47 -9.60 -19.72
CA ASN A 182 -0.94 -9.51 -18.35
C ASN A 182 -0.72 -10.82 -17.58
N MET A 183 -0.94 -11.99 -18.21
CA MET A 183 -0.61 -13.29 -17.61
C MET A 183 0.88 -13.41 -17.28
N LYS A 184 1.76 -12.95 -18.17
CA LYS A 184 3.20 -12.94 -17.92
C LYS A 184 3.54 -12.08 -16.70
N ALA A 185 2.99 -10.86 -16.62
CA ALA A 185 3.20 -9.99 -15.47
C ALA A 185 2.69 -10.60 -14.16
N LEU A 186 1.55 -11.31 -14.18
CA LEU A 186 1.03 -12.04 -13.01
C LEU A 186 1.92 -13.22 -12.59
N ASN A 187 2.50 -13.94 -13.54
CA ASN A 187 3.46 -15.02 -13.25
C ASN A 187 4.77 -14.46 -12.66
N GLU A 188 5.25 -13.33 -13.17
CA GLU A 188 6.41 -12.64 -12.58
C GLU A 188 6.15 -12.18 -11.15
N LEU A 189 4.92 -11.74 -10.85
CA LEU A 189 4.53 -11.38 -9.48
C LEU A 189 4.49 -12.57 -8.55
N GLU A 190 3.94 -13.70 -9.00
CA GLU A 190 3.89 -14.94 -8.22
C GLU A 190 5.30 -15.35 -7.75
N ASN A 191 6.28 -15.24 -8.64
CA ASN A 191 7.67 -15.56 -8.37
C ASN A 191 8.39 -14.49 -7.52
N ASN A 192 7.84 -13.28 -7.41
CA ASN A 192 8.43 -12.18 -6.67
C ASN A 192 7.35 -11.27 -6.05
N PRO A 193 6.66 -11.75 -5.00
CA PRO A 193 5.51 -11.05 -4.40
C PRO A 193 5.92 -9.73 -3.75
N ASP A 194 7.20 -9.55 -3.41
CA ASP A 194 7.71 -8.33 -2.80
C ASP A 194 7.64 -7.12 -3.74
N ARG A 195 7.51 -7.34 -5.05
CA ARG A 195 7.20 -6.27 -6.02
C ARG A 195 5.85 -5.60 -5.74
N LEU A 196 4.91 -6.33 -5.15
CA LEU A 196 3.57 -5.81 -4.83
C LEU A 196 3.61 -4.67 -3.82
N TYR A 197 4.53 -4.70 -2.85
CA TYR A 197 4.61 -3.65 -1.82
C TYR A 197 4.90 -2.27 -2.40
N ARG A 198 5.71 -2.21 -3.47
CA ARG A 198 5.98 -0.95 -4.17
C ARG A 198 4.73 -0.44 -4.90
N ALA A 199 3.89 -1.33 -5.41
CA ALA A 199 2.62 -0.96 -6.03
C ALA A 199 1.60 -0.52 -4.98
N LEU A 200 1.41 -1.29 -3.91
CA LEU A 200 0.48 -0.98 -2.81
C LEU A 200 0.74 0.38 -2.15
N THR A 201 2.01 0.79 -2.07
CA THR A 201 2.40 2.06 -1.43
C THR A 201 2.39 3.28 -2.37
N ASN A 202 2.25 3.07 -3.69
CA ASN A 202 2.30 4.13 -4.70
C ASN A 202 1.06 4.20 -5.60
N SER A 203 0.18 3.18 -5.60
CA SER A 203 -0.99 3.13 -6.47
C SER A 203 -2.11 3.99 -5.90
N VAL A 204 -2.56 4.98 -6.67
CA VAL A 204 -3.79 5.71 -6.40
C VAL A 204 -4.94 4.84 -6.92
N ALA A 205 -5.83 4.42 -6.02
CA ALA A 205 -7.03 3.64 -6.32
C ALA A 205 -7.96 4.42 -7.28
N GLY A 206 -7.69 4.36 -8.59
CA GLY A 206 -8.48 5.05 -9.60
C GLY A 206 -7.84 5.15 -10.97
N ASN A 207 -6.51 5.10 -11.08
CA ASN A 207 -5.80 5.09 -12.36
C ASN A 207 -5.13 3.72 -12.63
N SER A 208 -5.89 2.65 -12.43
CA SER A 208 -5.42 1.28 -12.48
C SER A 208 -5.19 0.80 -13.91
N THR A 209 -4.14 1.31 -14.55
CA THR A 209 -3.79 1.02 -15.94
C THR A 209 -3.05 -0.29 -16.11
N THR A 210 -2.40 -0.77 -15.04
CA THR A 210 -1.63 -2.01 -15.03
C THR A 210 -2.39 -3.17 -14.38
N VAL A 211 -2.00 -4.40 -14.68
CA VAL A 211 -2.58 -5.58 -14.03
C VAL A 211 -2.23 -5.66 -12.54
N MET A 212 -1.12 -5.05 -12.14
CA MET A 212 -0.75 -4.93 -10.73
C MET A 212 -1.75 -4.06 -9.97
N ASP A 213 -2.17 -2.95 -10.57
CA ASP A 213 -3.18 -2.09 -9.95
C ASP A 213 -4.54 -2.81 -9.83
N GLN A 214 -4.90 -3.64 -10.81
CA GLN A 214 -6.13 -4.46 -10.70
C GLN A 214 -6.06 -5.46 -9.57
N LEU A 215 -4.89 -6.06 -9.36
CA LEU A 215 -4.69 -7.01 -8.28
C LEU A 215 -4.71 -6.31 -6.92
N VAL A 216 -4.09 -5.14 -6.79
CA VAL A 216 -4.21 -4.29 -5.60
C VAL A 216 -5.68 -3.97 -5.31
N LEU A 217 -6.44 -3.57 -6.34
CA LEU A 217 -7.87 -3.32 -6.19
C LEU A 217 -8.64 -4.57 -5.75
N ALA A 218 -8.32 -5.75 -6.29
CA ALA A 218 -8.97 -7.01 -5.90
C ALA A 218 -8.67 -7.38 -4.44
N LEU A 219 -7.41 -7.33 -4.05
CA LEU A 219 -6.95 -7.63 -2.68
C LEU A 219 -7.57 -6.73 -1.62
N VAL A 220 -7.82 -5.48 -2.00
CA VAL A 220 -8.42 -4.47 -1.15
C VAL A 220 -9.95 -4.57 -1.12
N ARG A 221 -10.57 -5.19 -2.14
CA ARG A 221 -12.02 -5.42 -2.21
C ARG A 221 -12.49 -6.65 -1.45
N ASP A 222 -11.60 -7.61 -1.24
CA ASP A 222 -11.92 -8.80 -0.46
C ASP A 222 -12.22 -8.38 0.99
N SER A 223 -13.47 -8.57 1.43
CA SER A 223 -13.91 -8.17 2.78
C SER A 223 -13.31 -9.02 3.88
N ASP A 224 -12.80 -10.20 3.54
CA ASP A 224 -12.18 -11.12 4.47
C ASP A 224 -10.65 -10.91 4.52
N SER A 225 -10.12 -9.99 3.70
CA SER A 225 -8.71 -9.69 3.56
C SER A 225 -8.25 -8.55 4.47
N ASN A 226 -7.24 -8.82 5.31
CA ASN A 226 -6.56 -7.82 6.14
C ASN A 226 -5.54 -6.96 5.36
N VAL A 227 -5.58 -6.96 4.01
CA VAL A 227 -4.59 -6.26 3.16
C VAL A 227 -4.60 -4.75 3.37
N LEU A 228 -5.75 -4.13 3.58
CA LEU A 228 -5.83 -2.68 3.84
C LEU A 228 -5.09 -2.31 5.12
N ASP A 229 -5.35 -3.02 6.20
CA ASP A 229 -4.71 -2.77 7.48
C ASP A 229 -3.22 -3.10 7.43
N SER A 230 -2.86 -4.19 6.75
CA SER A 230 -1.46 -4.52 6.46
C SER A 230 -0.76 -3.43 5.64
N THR A 231 -1.44 -2.86 4.64
CA THR A 231 -0.87 -1.80 3.80
C THR A 231 -0.66 -0.52 4.61
N ARG A 232 -1.61 -0.15 5.46
CA ARG A 232 -1.46 0.97 6.40
C ARG A 232 -0.30 0.74 7.37
N GLN A 233 -0.20 -0.46 7.95
CA GLN A 233 0.92 -0.85 8.81
C GLN A 233 2.26 -0.73 8.09
N LEU A 234 2.36 -1.18 6.84
CA LEU A 234 3.59 -1.06 6.05
C LEU A 234 3.97 0.41 5.74
N ILE A 235 2.98 1.27 5.47
CA ILE A 235 3.20 2.71 5.27
C ILE A 235 3.68 3.35 6.59
N GLY A 236 3.02 3.05 7.70
CA GLY A 236 3.41 3.52 9.04
C GLY A 236 4.81 3.06 9.42
N ALA A 237 5.12 1.78 9.19
CA ALA A 237 6.42 1.20 9.47
C ALA A 237 7.57 1.88 8.70
N LYS A 238 7.34 2.30 7.45
CA LYS A 238 8.33 3.09 6.68
C LYS A 238 8.65 4.43 7.33
N ASN A 239 7.66 5.07 7.96
CA ASN A 239 7.87 6.34 8.67
C ASN A 239 8.60 6.10 10.00
N GLN A 240 8.18 5.07 10.74
CA GLN A 240 8.82 4.68 11.98
C GLN A 240 10.30 4.29 11.78
N LEU A 241 10.61 3.55 10.71
CA LEU A 241 11.99 3.20 10.35
C LEU A 241 12.85 4.45 10.12
N ARG A 242 12.32 5.45 9.38
CA ARG A 242 13.03 6.73 9.16
C ARG A 242 13.29 7.47 10.48
N CYS A 243 12.30 7.48 11.38
CA CYS A 243 12.45 8.07 12.71
C CYS A 243 13.52 7.34 13.54
N LEU A 244 13.47 6.01 13.59
CA LEU A 244 14.44 5.19 14.32
C LEU A 244 15.87 5.35 13.77
N GLN A 245 16.04 5.45 12.45
CA GLN A 245 17.33 5.73 11.81
C GLN A 245 17.90 7.09 12.19
N ALA A 246 17.05 8.11 12.32
CA ALA A 246 17.48 9.42 12.79
C ALA A 246 17.86 9.38 14.29
N ALA A 247 17.05 8.69 15.10
CA ALA A 247 17.32 8.52 16.53
C ALA A 247 18.62 7.73 16.78
N GLU A 248 18.90 6.70 15.98
CA GLU A 248 20.14 5.92 16.05
C GLU A 248 21.37 6.79 15.85
N LYS A 249 21.38 7.61 14.78
CA LYS A 249 22.49 8.54 14.54
C LYS A 249 22.75 9.47 15.73
N THR A 250 21.69 9.97 16.37
CA THR A 250 21.85 10.82 17.55
C THR A 250 22.38 10.07 18.76
N LEU A 251 21.98 8.81 18.93
CA LEU A 251 22.44 7.95 20.01
C LEU A 251 23.92 7.56 19.82
N ASP A 252 24.31 7.19 18.59
CA ASP A 252 25.69 6.85 18.26
C ASP A 252 26.63 8.02 18.55
N ALA A 253 26.27 9.24 18.14
CA ALA A 253 27.05 10.43 18.46
C ALA A 253 27.18 10.66 19.98
N ALA A 254 26.12 10.43 20.76
CA ALA A 254 26.17 10.55 22.21
C ALA A 254 27.08 9.48 22.86
N ILE A 255 27.04 8.25 22.34
CA ILE A 255 27.92 7.15 22.77
C ILE A 255 29.38 7.45 22.43
N GLU A 256 29.66 7.96 21.24
CA GLU A 256 31.01 8.36 20.83
C GLU A 256 31.55 9.48 21.71
N HIS A 257 30.74 10.51 22.00
CA HIS A 257 31.13 11.59 22.91
C HIS A 257 31.41 11.09 24.33
N ALA A 258 30.59 10.18 24.87
CA ALA A 258 30.83 9.57 26.18
C ALA A 258 32.14 8.77 26.17
N SER A 259 32.35 7.94 25.15
CA SER A 259 33.54 7.10 24.98
C SER A 259 34.83 7.93 24.82
N ALA A 260 34.77 9.07 24.11
CA ALA A 260 35.89 9.98 23.95
C ALA A 260 36.29 10.64 25.29
N ARG A 261 35.31 11.06 26.11
CA ARG A 261 35.57 11.55 27.47
C ARG A 261 36.22 10.47 28.34
N ASP A 262 35.75 9.24 28.21
CA ASP A 262 36.30 8.11 28.95
C ASP A 262 37.77 7.81 28.62
N LEU A 263 38.11 7.84 27.33
CA LEU A 263 39.50 7.69 26.87
C LEU A 263 40.39 8.80 27.44
N SER A 264 39.93 10.05 27.40
CA SER A 264 40.65 11.19 27.97
C SER A 264 40.86 11.06 29.50
N ASN A 265 39.87 10.54 30.22
CA ASN A 265 39.92 10.40 31.68
C ASN A 265 40.59 9.09 32.16
N GLY A 266 40.86 8.14 31.26
CA GLY A 266 41.33 6.80 31.60
C GLY A 266 42.70 6.76 32.30
N ALA A 267 43.63 7.62 31.87
CA ALA A 267 44.95 7.73 32.53
C ALA A 267 44.84 8.35 33.92
N PHE A 268 44.02 9.40 34.07
CA PHE A 268 43.81 10.08 35.35
C PHE A 268 43.10 9.20 36.38
N ARG A 269 42.14 8.36 35.95
CA ARG A 269 41.50 7.37 36.81
C ARG A 269 42.48 6.33 37.32
N ARG A 270 43.25 5.70 36.42
CA ARG A 270 44.27 4.72 36.83
C ARG A 270 45.26 5.30 37.83
N ALA A 271 45.71 6.53 37.61
CA ALA A 271 46.59 7.21 38.55
C ALA A 271 45.91 7.44 39.93
N ALA A 272 44.67 7.92 39.93
CA ALA A 272 43.90 8.15 41.16
C ALA A 272 43.54 6.85 41.91
N GLU A 273 43.29 5.74 41.20
CA GLU A 273 43.06 4.42 41.79
C GLU A 273 44.32 3.85 42.45
N ILE A 274 45.48 4.00 41.80
CA ILE A 274 46.77 3.60 42.39
C ILE A 274 47.04 4.43 43.66
N GLU A 275 46.82 5.74 43.59
CA GLU A 275 47.00 6.65 44.73
C GLU A 275 46.04 6.34 45.87
N LYS A 276 44.77 6.04 45.56
CA LYS A 276 43.76 5.60 46.52
C LYS A 276 44.21 4.34 47.24
N LYS A 277 44.63 3.31 46.51
CA LYS A 277 45.08 2.04 47.08
C LYS A 277 46.30 2.22 48.01
N ALA A 278 47.24 3.10 47.64
CA ALA A 278 48.37 3.43 48.49
C ALA A 278 47.93 4.18 49.77
N THR A 279 46.98 5.11 49.65
CA THR A 279 46.44 5.87 50.79
C THR A 279 45.63 4.96 51.74
N GLU A 280 44.86 4.00 51.22
CA GLU A 280 44.15 2.99 52.02
C GLU A 280 45.13 2.10 52.82
N GLN A 281 46.26 1.73 52.21
CA GLN A 281 47.32 0.98 52.90
C GLN A 281 47.98 1.81 54.00
N GLU A 282 48.28 3.09 53.74
CA GLU A 282 48.83 4.02 54.74
C GLU A 282 47.89 4.17 55.94
N ILE A 283 46.58 4.34 55.72
CA ILE A 283 45.56 4.39 56.77
C ILE A 283 45.58 3.10 57.60
N ALA A 284 45.57 1.94 56.95
CA ALA A 284 45.56 0.65 57.64
C ALA A 284 46.82 0.43 58.50
N ASP A 285 47.98 0.87 58.02
CA ASP A 285 49.24 0.77 58.77
C ASP A 285 49.28 1.76 59.95
N LEU A 286 48.81 3.01 59.76
CA LEU A 286 48.70 4.01 60.83
C LEU A 286 47.73 3.56 61.94
N GLU A 287 46.59 3.00 61.57
CA GLU A 287 45.62 2.42 62.51
C GLU A 287 46.23 1.26 63.31
N ARG A 288 47.02 0.40 62.66
CA ARG A 288 47.73 -0.70 63.34
C ARG A 288 48.77 -0.19 64.33
N VAL A 289 49.51 0.87 64.01
CA VAL A 289 50.51 1.47 64.91
C VAL A 289 49.83 2.18 66.09
N LEU A 290 48.77 2.94 65.83
CA LEU A 290 48.00 3.67 66.86
C LEU A 290 47.30 2.71 67.84
N ALA A 291 46.86 1.54 67.39
CA ALA A 291 46.33 0.50 68.27
C ALA A 291 47.35 0.05 69.34
N ASN A 292 48.65 0.10 69.03
CA ASN A 292 49.73 -0.27 69.95
C ASN A 292 50.33 0.92 70.72
N ALA A 293 50.08 2.17 70.27
CA ALA A 293 50.60 3.39 70.88
C ALA A 293 49.58 4.56 70.82
N PRO A 294 48.50 4.52 71.62
CA PRO A 294 47.31 5.37 71.43
C PRO A 294 47.47 6.85 71.82
N LYS A 295 48.62 7.27 72.39
CA LYS A 295 48.85 8.65 72.89
C LYS A 295 49.73 9.49 71.97
N MET A 296 49.97 9.07 70.73
CA MET A 296 50.82 9.77 69.77
C MET A 296 49.99 10.74 68.93
N ALA A 297 49.85 11.99 69.41
CA ALA A 297 49.06 13.03 68.75
C ALA A 297 49.47 13.27 67.28
N GLU A 298 50.76 13.18 66.97
CA GLU A 298 51.30 13.33 65.62
C GLU A 298 50.85 12.21 64.66
N LEU A 299 50.78 10.97 65.15
CA LEU A 299 50.28 9.84 64.35
C LEU A 299 48.76 9.93 64.14
N GLN A 300 48.03 10.43 65.14
CA GLN A 300 46.60 10.69 65.02
C GLN A 300 46.31 11.74 63.95
N GLN A 301 47.07 12.84 63.95
CA GLN A 301 46.96 13.88 62.93
C GLN A 301 47.25 13.36 61.53
N ARG A 302 48.30 12.54 61.36
CA ARG A 302 48.62 11.91 60.07
C ARG A 302 47.51 10.98 59.56
N LEU A 303 46.85 10.26 60.46
CA LEU A 303 45.71 9.41 60.11
C LEU A 303 44.53 10.25 59.61
N ASP A 304 44.24 11.37 60.27
CA ASP A 304 43.16 12.27 59.87
C ASP A 304 43.46 12.92 58.51
N ASP A 305 44.70 13.36 58.27
CA ASP A 305 45.15 13.88 56.97
C ASP A 305 45.03 12.83 55.84
N ALA A 306 45.40 11.58 56.13
CA ALA A 306 45.29 10.46 55.18
C ALA A 306 43.82 10.15 54.85
N ARG A 307 42.92 10.20 55.83
CA ARG A 307 41.47 10.03 55.63
C ARG A 307 40.87 11.17 54.80
N GLU A 308 41.29 12.41 55.04
CA GLU A 308 40.86 13.54 54.21
C GLU A 308 41.34 13.39 52.76
N ARG A 309 42.59 12.95 52.57
CA ARG A 309 43.14 12.64 51.25
C ARG A 309 42.34 11.54 50.55
N LEU A 310 41.98 10.47 51.25
CA LEU A 310 41.12 9.41 50.72
C LEU A 310 39.77 9.95 50.25
N SER A 311 39.11 10.79 51.07
CA SER A 311 37.83 11.43 50.71
C SER A 311 37.93 12.31 49.46
N ARG A 312 39.04 13.06 49.30
CA ARG A 312 39.31 13.84 48.09
C ARG A 312 39.54 12.96 46.87
N LEU A 313 40.25 11.84 47.03
CA LEU A 313 40.48 10.87 45.95
C LEU A 313 39.17 10.21 45.52
N ASP A 314 38.29 9.87 46.46
CA ASP A 314 36.95 9.34 46.16
C ASP A 314 36.10 10.36 45.39
N SER A 315 36.11 11.63 45.82
CA SER A 315 35.42 12.71 45.12
C SER A 315 35.96 12.93 43.70
N ARG A 316 37.29 12.84 43.54
CA ARG A 316 37.96 12.96 42.24
C ARG A 316 37.62 11.79 41.33
N LEU A 317 37.65 10.56 41.82
CA LEU A 317 37.26 9.36 41.06
C LEU A 317 35.79 9.43 40.63
N ALA A 318 34.90 9.90 41.51
CA ALA A 318 33.50 10.14 41.17
C ALA A 318 33.34 11.18 40.03
N SER A 319 34.13 12.27 40.06
CA SER A 319 34.11 13.30 39.01
C SER A 319 34.67 12.81 37.66
N LEU A 320 35.59 11.84 37.67
CA LEU A 320 36.21 11.29 36.45
C LEU A 320 35.31 10.27 35.74
N GLY A 321 34.26 9.77 36.39
CA GLY A 321 33.27 8.85 35.83
C GLY A 321 33.72 7.39 35.73
N SER A 322 32.85 6.49 35.26
CA SER A 322 33.14 5.06 35.05
C SER A 322 33.47 4.74 33.60
N THR A 323 34.18 3.64 33.31
CA THR A 323 34.45 3.18 31.93
C THR A 323 33.24 2.50 31.27
N ALA A 324 32.17 2.26 32.04
CA ALA A 324 30.92 1.73 31.52
C ALA A 324 30.12 2.85 30.86
N LEU A 325 29.44 2.52 29.76
CA LEU A 325 28.50 3.41 29.12
C LEU A 325 27.48 3.92 30.17
N PRO A 326 27.15 5.23 30.19
CA PRO A 326 26.16 5.75 31.12
C PRO A 326 24.88 4.90 31.09
N PRO A 327 24.30 4.52 32.26
CA PRO A 327 23.14 3.64 32.32
C PRO A 327 21.96 4.10 31.45
N GLU A 328 21.75 5.41 31.36
CA GLU A 328 20.74 6.03 30.50
C GLU A 328 20.97 5.77 29.01
N LEU A 329 22.21 5.86 28.54
CA LEU A 329 22.57 5.56 27.14
C LEU A 329 22.47 4.07 26.84
N GLN A 330 22.84 3.21 27.81
CA GLN A 330 22.71 1.77 27.67
C GLN A 330 21.24 1.34 27.60
N GLN A 331 20.39 1.88 28.47
CA GLN A 331 18.95 1.66 28.43
C GLN A 331 18.34 2.16 27.11
N ARG A 332 18.74 3.35 26.64
CA ARG A 332 18.27 3.90 25.37
C ARG A 332 18.69 3.07 24.16
N LYS A 333 19.89 2.50 24.18
CA LYS A 333 20.36 1.55 23.16
C LYS A 333 19.53 0.26 23.15
N GLN A 334 19.32 -0.35 24.32
CA GLN A 334 18.50 -1.55 24.45
C GLN A 334 17.06 -1.32 24.00
N GLN A 335 16.47 -0.17 24.38
CA GLN A 335 15.14 0.20 23.93
C GLN A 335 15.07 0.35 22.41
N MET A 336 16.07 1.01 21.80
CA MET A 336 16.12 1.19 20.35
C MET A 336 16.25 -0.15 19.60
N GLU A 337 17.07 -1.07 20.10
CA GLU A 337 17.20 -2.43 19.54
C GLU A 337 15.87 -3.19 19.67
N ALA A 338 15.18 -3.08 20.80
CA ALA A 338 13.86 -3.67 21.01
C ALA A 338 12.80 -3.08 20.05
N ASP A 339 12.79 -1.76 19.87
CA ASP A 339 11.88 -1.05 18.96
C ASP A 339 12.10 -1.47 17.51
N LYS A 340 13.37 -1.61 17.08
CA LYS A 340 13.72 -2.13 15.75
C LYS A 340 13.27 -3.57 15.54
N MET A 341 13.53 -4.45 16.52
CA MET A 341 13.09 -5.84 16.45
C MET A 341 11.57 -5.98 16.41
N ALA A 342 10.85 -5.17 17.19
CA ALA A 342 9.39 -5.12 17.17
C ALA A 342 8.87 -4.62 15.82
N LEU A 343 9.48 -3.58 15.26
CA LEU A 343 9.14 -3.05 13.95
C LEU A 343 9.38 -4.07 12.83
N ASP A 344 10.51 -4.78 12.85
CA ASP A 344 10.82 -5.80 11.85
C ASP A 344 9.82 -6.96 11.90
N LYS A 345 9.43 -7.41 13.10
CA LYS A 345 8.37 -8.43 13.27
C LYS A 345 7.02 -7.95 12.74
N SER A 346 6.66 -6.69 13.02
CA SER A 346 5.43 -6.09 12.51
C SER A 346 5.42 -5.99 10.98
N ILE A 347 6.54 -5.57 10.38
CA ILE A 347 6.71 -5.54 8.92
C ILE A 347 6.57 -6.95 8.34
N GLN A 348 7.22 -7.95 8.93
CA GLN A 348 7.14 -9.34 8.45
C GLN A 348 5.69 -9.87 8.52
N ALA A 349 5.01 -9.67 9.65
CA ALA A 349 3.61 -10.09 9.80
C ALA A 349 2.69 -9.42 8.75
N ALA A 350 2.83 -8.11 8.53
CA ALA A 350 2.06 -7.39 7.51
C ALA A 350 2.38 -7.87 6.10
N ARG A 351 3.65 -8.21 5.81
CA ARG A 351 4.06 -8.80 4.54
C ARG A 351 3.42 -10.17 4.33
N ASP A 352 3.44 -11.02 5.35
CA ASP A 352 2.89 -12.37 5.23
C ASP A 352 1.36 -12.36 5.04
N GLN A 353 0.65 -11.41 5.67
CA GLN A 353 -0.78 -11.19 5.41
C GLN A 353 -1.04 -10.77 3.96
N VAL A 354 -0.26 -9.83 3.42
CA VAL A 354 -0.38 -9.42 2.01
C VAL A 354 -0.08 -10.59 1.06
N ARG A 355 0.93 -11.42 1.37
CA ARG A 355 1.25 -12.63 0.58
C ARG A 355 0.14 -13.65 0.63
N SER A 356 -0.48 -13.87 1.78
CA SER A 356 -1.59 -14.81 1.93
C SER A 356 -2.80 -14.37 1.10
N ALA A 357 -3.17 -13.09 1.17
CA ALA A 357 -4.25 -12.55 0.34
C ALA A 357 -3.90 -12.61 -1.17
N LEU A 358 -2.64 -12.35 -1.52
CA LEU A 358 -2.14 -12.50 -2.89
C LEU A 358 -2.34 -13.94 -3.41
N GLN A 359 -2.05 -14.95 -2.60
CA GLN A 359 -2.24 -16.35 -2.98
C GLN A 359 -3.72 -16.69 -3.24
N ALA A 360 -4.66 -16.01 -2.59
CA ALA A 360 -6.09 -16.19 -2.81
C ALA A 360 -6.58 -15.51 -4.11
N GLU A 361 -6.18 -14.26 -4.35
CA GLU A 361 -6.69 -13.45 -5.47
C GLU A 361 -5.98 -13.71 -6.80
N LEU A 362 -4.70 -14.06 -6.77
CA LEU A 362 -3.89 -14.26 -7.97
C LEU A 362 -4.46 -15.33 -8.92
N PRO A 363 -4.91 -16.53 -8.45
CA PRO A 363 -5.54 -17.52 -9.30
C PRO A 363 -6.83 -17.04 -9.97
N VAL A 364 -7.62 -16.20 -9.28
CA VAL A 364 -8.86 -15.62 -9.79
C VAL A 364 -8.56 -14.73 -10.99
N LEU A 365 -7.63 -13.78 -10.83
CA LEU A 365 -7.26 -12.86 -11.90
C LEU A 365 -6.56 -13.58 -13.08
N LYS A 366 -5.71 -14.58 -12.80
CA LYS A 366 -5.14 -15.45 -13.85
C LYS A 366 -6.21 -16.20 -14.64
N ARG A 367 -7.25 -16.69 -13.98
CA ARG A 367 -8.37 -17.37 -14.64
C ARG A 367 -9.10 -16.43 -15.60
N TYR A 368 -9.33 -15.17 -15.22
CA TYR A 368 -9.94 -14.17 -16.10
C TYR A 368 -9.14 -14.00 -17.40
N TYR A 369 -7.83 -13.78 -17.31
CA TYR A 369 -7.00 -13.60 -18.51
C TYR A 369 -6.87 -14.88 -19.34
N ARG A 370 -6.82 -16.06 -18.71
CA ARG A 370 -6.84 -17.34 -19.44
C ARG A 370 -8.13 -17.51 -20.23
N ASN A 371 -9.28 -17.24 -19.62
CA ASN A 371 -10.57 -17.30 -20.29
C ASN A 371 -10.62 -16.31 -21.45
N LEU A 372 -10.16 -15.08 -21.23
CA LEU A 372 -10.13 -14.04 -22.25
C LEU A 372 -9.25 -14.40 -23.46
N ALA A 373 -8.09 -14.99 -23.21
CA ALA A 373 -7.23 -15.52 -24.26
C ALA A 373 -7.95 -16.64 -25.04
N GLY A 374 -8.65 -17.54 -24.34
CA GLY A 374 -9.46 -18.59 -24.95
C GLY A 374 -10.61 -18.07 -25.80
N GLU A 375 -11.33 -17.04 -25.33
CA GLU A 375 -12.41 -16.38 -26.09
C GLU A 375 -11.86 -15.71 -27.36
N ALA A 376 -10.72 -15.02 -27.28
CA ALA A 376 -10.07 -14.44 -28.44
C ALA A 376 -9.63 -15.52 -29.45
N GLN A 377 -9.03 -16.62 -28.97
CA GLN A 377 -8.64 -17.75 -29.82
C GLN A 377 -9.83 -18.43 -30.48
N LEU A 378 -10.93 -18.60 -29.75
CA LEU A 378 -12.19 -19.11 -30.30
C LEU A 378 -12.71 -18.20 -31.42
N GLY A 379 -12.69 -16.88 -31.21
CA GLY A 379 -13.05 -15.90 -32.23
C GLY A 379 -12.19 -16.01 -33.49
N ILE A 380 -10.87 -16.17 -33.34
CA ILE A 380 -9.94 -16.40 -34.46
C ILE A 380 -10.28 -17.71 -35.19
N ALA A 381 -10.46 -18.82 -34.47
CA ALA A 381 -10.78 -20.11 -35.07
C ALA A 381 -12.09 -20.06 -35.88
N GLN A 382 -13.11 -19.39 -35.36
CA GLN A 382 -14.39 -19.19 -36.05
C GLN A 382 -14.25 -18.34 -37.32
N LEU A 383 -13.35 -17.35 -37.34
CA LEU A 383 -13.05 -16.59 -38.57
C LEU A 383 -12.41 -17.48 -39.64
N LEU A 384 -11.45 -18.33 -39.25
CA LEU A 384 -10.73 -19.20 -40.17
C LEU A 384 -11.64 -20.28 -40.78
N GLN A 385 -12.48 -20.92 -39.97
CA GLN A 385 -13.47 -21.90 -40.46
C GLN A 385 -14.44 -21.28 -41.47
N ASN A 386 -14.91 -20.06 -41.21
CA ASN A 386 -15.82 -19.35 -42.13
C ASN A 386 -15.14 -18.92 -43.43
N SER A 387 -13.81 -18.67 -43.43
CA SER A 387 -13.07 -18.43 -44.67
C SER A 387 -12.85 -19.71 -45.49
N GLU A 388 -12.56 -20.84 -44.85
CA GLU A 388 -12.33 -22.13 -45.52
C GLU A 388 -13.62 -22.70 -46.15
N GLY A 389 -14.76 -22.57 -45.46
CA GLY A 389 -16.07 -22.96 -45.98
C GLY A 389 -16.53 -22.16 -47.20
N ARG A 390 -16.15 -20.86 -47.29
CA ARG A 390 -16.43 -20.04 -48.48
C ARG A 390 -15.58 -20.45 -49.69
N THR A 391 -14.31 -20.83 -49.48
CA THR A 391 -13.46 -21.32 -50.57
C THR A 391 -13.89 -22.68 -51.11
N GLN A 392 -14.46 -23.56 -50.28
CA GLN A 392 -15.02 -24.84 -50.76
C GLN A 392 -16.34 -24.66 -51.51
N SER A 393 -17.20 -23.72 -51.08
CA SER A 393 -18.47 -23.47 -51.77
C SER A 393 -18.32 -22.75 -53.13
N SER A 394 -17.19 -22.07 -53.38
CA SER A 394 -16.88 -21.49 -54.71
C SER A 394 -16.27 -22.49 -55.70
N LEU A 395 -15.87 -23.68 -55.26
CA LEU A 395 -15.25 -24.71 -56.12
C LEU A 395 -16.24 -25.76 -56.65
N VAL A 396 -17.51 -25.75 -56.20
CA VAL A 396 -18.57 -26.66 -56.69
C VAL A 396 -19.32 -26.09 -57.92
N GLY A 397 -18.86 -24.95 -58.47
CA GLY A 397 -19.50 -24.28 -59.61
C GLY A 397 -18.78 -24.40 -60.97
N TYR A 398 -17.72 -25.19 -61.09
CA TYR A 398 -17.02 -25.40 -62.36
C TYR A 398 -16.67 -26.89 -62.58
N LYS A 399 -17.68 -27.68 -62.95
CA LYS A 399 -17.76 -28.58 -64.12
C LYS A 399 -18.85 -29.61 -63.95
#